data_AF-A0A920E2J7-F1
#
_entry.id   AF-A0A920E2J7-F1
#
_cell.length_a   1.000
_cell.length_b   1.000
_cell.length_c   1.000
_cell.angle_alpha   90.00
_cell.angle_beta   90.00
_cell.angle_gamma   90.00
#
_symmetry.space_group_name_H-M   'P 1'
#
loop_
_entity.id
_entity.type
_entity.pdbx_description
1 polymer ?
#
loop_
_entity_poly.entity_id
_entity_poly.type
_entity_poly.pdbx_seq_one_letter_code
_entity_poly.pdbx_strand_id
1 'polypeptide(L)'
;MSYLDLFFGLIIAWGAYNGFSKGLVNELASVLGVISGVYLAKNFYPHLDIKLKPIFESEANFISILSSMIIFLITIMIFKIIAKLLTKFLKLIALGLLNRIIGSVFGVIKTVLLIMYCYFYIF
;
A
#
# COMPACT_ATOMS: atom_id res chain seq x y z
N MET A 1 -25.91 -20.10 -11.42
CA MET A 1 -24.85 -19.16 -11.03
C MET A 1 -23.72 -19.35 -12.01
N SER A 2 -23.35 -18.31 -12.75
CA SER A 2 -22.31 -18.43 -13.76
C SER A 2 -20.95 -18.70 -13.11
N TYR A 3 -20.05 -19.40 -13.79
CA TYR A 3 -18.68 -19.64 -13.31
C TYR A 3 -17.95 -18.33 -12.94
N LEU A 4 -18.32 -17.21 -13.59
CA LEU A 4 -17.84 -15.86 -13.29
C LEU A 4 -18.25 -15.36 -11.89
N ASP A 5 -19.50 -15.58 -11.46
CA ASP A 5 -19.97 -15.13 -10.13
C ASP A 5 -19.20 -15.81 -8.99
N LEU A 6 -18.91 -17.11 -9.17
CA LEU A 6 -18.13 -17.89 -8.21
C LEU A 6 -16.68 -17.37 -8.11
N PHE A 7 -16.08 -17.04 -9.26
CA PHE A 7 -14.72 -16.52 -9.33
C PHE A 7 -14.58 -15.16 -8.64
N PHE A 8 -15.48 -14.22 -8.91
CA PHE A 8 -15.48 -12.92 -8.23
C PHE A 8 -15.78 -13.05 -6.73
N GLY A 9 -16.69 -13.95 -6.35
CA GLY A 9 -16.98 -14.25 -4.94
C GLY A 9 -15.73 -14.69 -4.17
N LEU A 10 -14.90 -15.55 -4.76
CA LEU A 10 -13.63 -16.01 -4.17
C LEU A 10 -12.62 -14.86 -3.97
N ILE A 11 -12.50 -13.96 -4.96
CA ILE A 11 -11.58 -12.80 -4.86
C ILE A 11 -12.04 -11.84 -3.77
N ILE A 12 -13.35 -11.58 -3.68
CA ILE A 12 -13.91 -10.70 -2.64
C ILE A 12 -13.72 -11.33 -1.25
N ALA A 13 -13.98 -12.62 -1.09
CA ALA A 13 -13.73 -13.35 0.16
C ALA A 13 -12.26 -13.29 0.57
N TRP A 14 -11.34 -13.45 -0.39
CA TRP A 14 -9.91 -13.28 -0.16
C TRP A 14 -9.58 -11.84 0.29
N GLY A 15 -10.22 -10.83 -0.32
CA GLY A 15 -10.12 -9.43 0.10
C GLY A 15 -10.55 -9.20 1.55
N ALA A 16 -11.70 -9.76 1.93
CA ALA A 16 -12.20 -9.71 3.31
C ALA A 16 -11.23 -10.36 4.30
N TYR A 17 -10.73 -11.55 3.97
CA TYR A 17 -9.77 -12.28 4.82
C TYR A 17 -8.44 -11.53 4.96
N ASN A 18 -7.93 -10.98 3.87
CA ASN A 18 -6.68 -10.22 3.85
C ASN A 18 -6.82 -8.92 4.68
N GLY A 19 -7.95 -8.23 4.53
CA GLY A 19 -8.31 -7.05 5.32
C GLY A 19 -8.46 -7.35 6.81
N PHE A 20 -9.11 -8.46 7.16
CA PHE A 20 -9.24 -8.90 8.55
C PHE A 20 -7.88 -9.23 9.18
N SER A 21 -7.02 -9.93 8.43
CA SER A 21 -5.70 -10.36 8.89
C SER A 21 -4.76 -9.17 9.13
N LYS A 22 -4.81 -8.17 8.24
CA LYS A 22 -3.98 -6.95 8.31
C LYS A 22 -4.53 -5.92 9.29
N GLY A 23 -5.86 -5.83 9.43
CA GLY A 23 -6.55 -4.78 10.17
C GLY A 23 -6.61 -3.44 9.42
N LEU A 24 -7.56 -2.59 9.82
CA LEU A 24 -7.86 -1.30 9.19
C LEU A 24 -6.64 -0.39 9.12
N VAL A 25 -5.93 -0.22 10.24
CA VAL A 25 -4.77 0.66 10.32
C VAL A 25 -3.70 0.31 9.28
N ASN A 26 -3.44 -0.98 9.08
CA ASN A 26 -2.44 -1.44 8.13
C ASN A 26 -2.92 -1.29 6.68
N GLU A 27 -4.22 -1.48 6.41
CA GLU A 27 -4.78 -1.21 5.09
C GLU A 27 -4.73 0.28 4.74
N LEU A 28 -5.18 1.16 5.64
CA LEU A 28 -5.12 2.61 5.45
C LEU A 28 -3.68 3.10 5.25
N ALA A 29 -2.75 2.65 6.09
CA ALA A 29 -1.35 3.02 5.96
C ALA A 29 -0.73 2.50 4.65
N SER A 30 -1.20 1.38 4.10
CA SER A 30 -0.74 0.89 2.80
C SER A 30 -1.15 1.84 1.67
N VAL A 31 -2.39 2.32 1.68
CA VAL A 31 -2.91 3.26 0.68
C VAL A 31 -2.22 4.61 0.82
N LEU A 32 -2.18 5.16 2.04
CA LEU A 32 -1.53 6.43 2.33
C LEU A 32 -0.02 6.38 2.06
N GLY A 33 0.63 5.25 2.34
CA GLY A 33 2.05 5.06 2.09
C GLY A 33 2.39 5.05 0.60
N VAL A 34 1.53 4.49 -0.24
CA VAL A 34 1.70 4.54 -1.71
C VAL A 34 1.48 5.97 -2.21
N ILE A 35 0.38 6.63 -1.83
CA ILE A 35 0.07 8.00 -2.28
C ILE A 35 1.17 8.97 -1.84
N SER A 36 1.51 8.95 -0.55
CA SER A 36 2.60 9.76 0.01
C SER A 36 3.94 9.39 -0.60
N GLY A 37 4.19 8.10 -0.86
CA GLY A 37 5.43 7.63 -1.48
C GLY A 37 5.63 8.21 -2.86
N VAL A 38 4.61 8.18 -3.73
CA VAL A 38 4.70 8.76 -5.07
C VAL A 38 4.91 10.27 -4.98
N TYR A 39 4.16 10.95 -4.10
CA TYR A 39 4.29 12.38 -3.90
C TYR A 39 5.69 12.78 -3.39
N LEU A 40 6.20 12.11 -2.37
CA LEU A 40 7.51 12.39 -1.80
C LEU A 40 8.63 12.02 -2.78
N ALA A 41 8.53 10.89 -3.49
CA ALA A 41 9.52 10.52 -4.50
C ALA A 41 9.64 11.61 -5.57
N LYS A 42 8.51 12.10 -6.10
CA LYS A 42 8.52 13.16 -7.13
C LYS A 42 9.12 14.48 -6.65
N ASN A 43 8.94 14.84 -5.38
CA ASN A 43 9.42 16.12 -4.85
C ASN A 43 10.85 16.05 -4.30
N PHE A 44 11.25 14.91 -3.72
CA PHE A 44 12.52 14.78 -2.99
C PHE A 44 13.62 14.07 -3.77
N TYR A 45 13.32 13.41 -4.91
CA TYR A 45 14.36 12.74 -5.70
C TYR A 45 15.56 13.65 -6.07
N PRO A 46 15.40 14.96 -6.38
CA PRO A 46 16.55 15.79 -6.76
C PRO A 46 17.55 15.97 -5.61
N HIS A 47 17.06 15.97 -4.37
CA HIS A 47 17.90 16.09 -3.17
C HIS A 47 18.76 14.84 -2.95
N LEU A 48 18.23 13.67 -3.29
CA LEU A 48 18.98 12.41 -3.25
C LEU A 48 19.91 12.27 -4.46
N ASP A 49 19.50 12.74 -5.64
CA ASP A 49 20.35 12.73 -6.84
C ASP A 49 21.71 13.42 -6.61
N ILE A 50 21.71 14.58 -5.94
CA ILE A 50 22.95 15.32 -5.65
C ILE A 50 23.91 14.48 -4.78
N LYS A 51 23.38 13.65 -3.89
CA LYS A 51 24.16 12.78 -3.00
C LYS A 51 24.62 11.49 -3.68
N LEU A 52 23.83 10.96 -4.63
CA LEU A 52 24.14 9.71 -5.34
C LEU A 52 25.05 9.93 -6.55
N LYS A 53 24.99 11.08 -7.22
CA LYS A 53 25.85 11.44 -8.36
C LYS A 53 27.35 11.20 -8.16
N PRO A 54 27.97 11.57 -7.01
CA PRO A 54 29.39 11.32 -6.80
C PRO A 54 29.72 9.86 -6.43
N ILE A 55 28.72 9.03 -6.08
CA ILE A 55 28.91 7.64 -5.64
C ILE A 55 28.74 6.67 -6.82
N PHE A 56 27.87 7.02 -7.77
CA PHE A 56 27.59 6.22 -8.95
C PHE A 56 28.00 6.98 -10.22
N GLU A 57 29.04 6.49 -10.90
CA GLU A 57 29.41 6.94 -12.26
C GLU A 57 28.44 6.34 -13.28
N SER A 58 27.20 6.81 -13.26
CA SER A 58 26.13 6.33 -14.14
C SER A 58 25.38 7.48 -14.78
N GLU A 59 24.54 7.16 -15.77
CA GLU A 59 23.76 8.16 -16.49
C GLU A 59 22.81 8.92 -15.54
N ALA A 60 22.64 10.23 -15.78
CA ALA A 60 21.81 11.09 -14.93
C ALA A 60 20.37 10.57 -14.79
N ASN A 61 19.82 9.98 -15.87
CA ASN A 61 18.49 9.38 -15.86
C ASN A 61 18.40 8.16 -14.92
N PHE A 62 19.43 7.31 -14.90
CA PHE A 62 19.48 6.14 -14.04
C PHE A 62 19.51 6.54 -12.56
N ILE A 63 20.29 7.57 -12.23
CA ILE A 63 20.40 8.10 -10.86
C ILE A 63 19.05 8.66 -10.39
N SER A 64 18.34 9.44 -11.23
CA SER A 64 17.02 9.98 -10.87
C SER A 64 15.96 8.91 -10.63
N ILE A 65 15.97 7.83 -11.42
CA ILE A 65 15.09 6.68 -11.22
C ILE A 65 15.42 5.99 -9.89
N LEU A 66 16.71 5.75 -9.63
CA LEU A 66 17.18 5.14 -8.38
C LEU A 66 16.78 5.95 -7.15
N SER A 67 17.05 7.25 -7.13
CA SER A 67 16.69 8.13 -6.02
C SER A 67 15.19 8.14 -5.76
N SER A 68 14.38 8.20 -6.82
CA SER A 68 12.92 8.13 -6.72
C SER A 68 12.46 6.80 -6.11
N MET A 69 13.02 5.67 -6.57
CA MET A 69 12.73 4.34 -6.00
C MET A 69 13.12 4.24 -4.53
N ILE A 70 14.29 4.75 -4.16
CA ILE A 70 14.78 4.75 -2.77
C ILE A 70 13.80 5.51 -1.86
N ILE A 71 13.39 6.72 -2.26
CA ILE A 71 12.43 7.53 -1.46
C ILE A 71 11.09 6.81 -1.36
N PHE A 72 10.60 6.28 -2.47
CA PHE A 72 9.33 5.56 -2.51
C PHE A 72 9.33 4.36 -1.54
N LEU A 73 10.36 3.53 -1.60
CA LEU A 73 10.51 2.35 -0.74
C LEU A 73 10.66 2.74 0.73
N ILE A 74 11.50 3.73 1.05
CA ILE A 74 11.68 4.23 2.42
C ILE A 74 10.36 4.74 2.98
N THR A 75 9.60 5.52 2.19
CA THR A 75 8.31 6.05 2.61
C THR A 75 7.33 4.93 2.95
N ILE A 76 7.17 3.93 2.06
CA ILE A 76 6.31 2.77 2.33
C ILE A 76 6.75 2.03 3.59
N MET A 77 8.07 1.89 3.80
CA MET A 77 8.61 1.22 4.97
C MET A 77 8.26 1.95 6.27
N ILE A 78 8.38 3.29 6.28
CA ILE A 78 8.00 4.14 7.41
C ILE A 78 6.51 3.97 7.73
N PHE A 79 5.63 4.08 6.74
CA PHE A 79 4.18 3.89 6.93
C PHE A 79 3.84 2.51 7.49
N LYS A 80 4.50 1.44 7.00
CA LYS A 80 4.33 0.07 7.54
C LYS A 80 4.74 -0.02 9.01
N ILE A 81 5.83 0.63 9.41
CA ILE A 81 6.30 0.62 10.80
C ILE A 81 5.29 1.34 11.70
N ILE A 82 4.85 2.55 11.30
CA ILE A 82 3.83 3.33 12.01
C ILE A 82 2.54 2.52 12.17
N ALA A 83 2.09 1.88 11.09
CA ALA A 83 0.89 1.06 11.11
C ALA A 83 0.99 -0.13 12.08
N LYS A 84 2.14 -0.82 12.09
CA LYS A 84 2.39 -1.93 13.02
C LYS A 84 2.40 -1.45 14.47
N LEU A 85 3.03 -0.31 14.76
CA LEU A 85 3.04 0.28 16.08
C LEU A 85 1.62 0.62 16.54
N LEU A 86 0.87 1.37 15.72
CA LEU A 86 -0.48 1.78 16.05
C LEU A 86 -1.43 0.57 16.19
N THR A 87 -1.27 -0.45 15.35
CA THR A 87 -2.02 -1.72 15.48
C THR A 87 -1.71 -2.44 16.79
N LYS A 88 -0.44 -2.41 17.27
CA LYS A 88 -0.10 -2.95 18.60
C LYS A 88 -0.78 -2.14 19.70
N PHE A 89 -0.74 -0.81 19.63
CA PHE A 89 -1.44 0.05 20.59
C PHE A 89 -2.95 -0.25 20.65
N LEU A 90 -3.62 -0.40 19.51
CA LEU A 90 -5.04 -0.76 19.46
C LEU A 90 -5.34 -2.13 20.11
N LYS A 91 -4.41 -3.08 20.00
CA LYS A 91 -4.55 -4.37 20.69
C LYS A 91 -4.42 -4.24 22.21
N LEU A 92 -3.57 -3.34 22.71
CA LEU A 92 -3.38 -3.10 24.14
C LEU A 92 -4.66 -2.56 24.80
N ILE A 93 -5.39 -1.69 24.10
CA ILE A 93 -6.65 -1.08 24.58
C ILE A 93 -7.90 -1.91 24.20
N ALA A 94 -7.74 -3.22 23.95
CA ALA A 94 -8.81 -4.16 23.56
C ALA A 94 -9.59 -3.83 22.25
N LEU A 95 -9.20 -2.80 21.50
CA LEU A 95 -9.77 -2.41 20.20
C LEU A 95 -9.21 -3.22 19.02
N GLY A 96 -8.36 -4.21 19.28
CA GLY A 96 -7.75 -5.05 18.25
C GLY A 96 -8.76 -5.81 17.40
N LEU A 97 -9.88 -6.24 17.98
CA LEU A 97 -10.93 -6.97 17.27
C LEU A 97 -11.72 -6.03 16.34
N LEU A 98 -12.08 -4.84 16.83
CA LEU A 98 -12.71 -3.80 16.02
C LEU A 98 -11.82 -3.40 14.83
N ASN A 99 -10.51 -3.21 15.05
CA ASN A 99 -9.56 -2.92 13.97
C ASN A 99 -9.53 -4.01 12.89
N ARG A 100 -9.69 -5.29 13.26
CA ARG A 100 -9.75 -6.40 12.29
C ARG A 100 -11.09 -6.43 11.55
N ILE A 101 -12.21 -6.24 12.23
CA ILE A 101 -13.54 -6.22 11.59
C ILE A 101 -13.62 -5.07 10.57
N ILE A 102 -13.25 -3.84 10.95
CA ILE A 102 -13.30 -2.73 10.01
C ILE A 102 -12.26 -2.94 8.90
N GLY A 103 -11.14 -3.58 9.22
CA GLY A 103 -10.15 -4.02 8.23
C GLY A 103 -10.71 -4.95 7.17
N SER A 104 -11.62 -5.87 7.53
CA SER A 104 -12.26 -6.77 6.54
C SER A 104 -13.14 -6.01 5.57
N VAL A 105 -13.94 -5.06 6.06
CA VAL A 105 -14.79 -4.17 5.24
C VAL A 105 -13.92 -3.36 4.29
N PHE A 106 -12.82 -2.78 4.78
CA PHE A 106 -11.89 -2.02 3.96
C PHE A 106 -11.19 -2.90 2.90
N GLY A 107 -10.84 -4.13 3.27
CA GLY A 107 -10.26 -5.12 2.35
C GLY A 107 -11.21 -5.50 1.21
N VAL A 108 -12.51 -5.67 1.50
CA VAL A 108 -13.55 -5.89 0.49
C VAL A 108 -13.67 -4.70 -0.44
N ILE A 109 -13.75 -3.48 0.11
CA ILE A 109 -13.86 -2.26 -0.71
C ILE A 109 -12.67 -2.17 -1.66
N LYS A 110 -11.45 -2.43 -1.17
CA LYS A 110 -10.24 -2.41 -1.98
C LYS A 110 -10.24 -3.46 -3.09
N THR A 111 -10.66 -4.70 -2.80
CA THR A 111 -10.70 -5.75 -3.84
C THR A 111 -11.78 -5.50 -4.87
N VAL A 112 -12.96 -5.02 -4.45
CA VAL A 112 -14.02 -4.62 -5.37
C VAL A 112 -13.57 -3.48 -6.28
N LEU A 113 -12.91 -2.45 -5.73
CA LEU A 113 -12.35 -1.36 -6.52
C LEU A 113 -11.32 -1.85 -7.54
N LEU A 114 -10.45 -2.80 -7.16
CA LEU A 114 -9.48 -3.41 -8.08
C LEU A 114 -10.17 -4.19 -9.20
N ILE A 115 -11.22 -4.95 -8.88
CA ILE A 115 -12.01 -5.69 -9.87
C ILE A 115 -12.67 -4.71 -10.85
N MET A 116 -13.28 -3.63 -10.34
CA MET A 116 -13.92 -2.59 -11.16
C MET A 116 -12.92 -1.92 -12.11
N TYR A 117 -11.75 -1.54 -11.61
CA TYR A 117 -10.69 -0.94 -12.42
C TYR A 117 -10.22 -1.90 -13.53
N CYS A 118 -10.04 -3.17 -13.20
CA CYS A 118 -9.63 -4.19 -14.18
C CYS A 118 -10.69 -4.38 -15.27
N TYR A 119 -11.97 -4.45 -14.88
CA TYR A 119 -13.09 -4.58 -15.81
C TYR A 119 -13.18 -3.39 -16.77
N PHE A 120 -13.12 -2.16 -16.26
CA PHE A 120 -13.14 -0.93 -17.08
C PHE A 120 -11.94 -0.79 -18.03
N TYR A 121 -10.80 -1.39 -17.72
CA TYR A 121 -9.64 -1.33 -18.60
C TYR A 121 -9.68 -2.39 -19.71
N ILE A 122 -10.34 -3.53 -19.46
CA ILE A 122 -10.42 -4.65 -20.41
C ILE A 122 -11.59 -4.48 -21.41
N PHE A 123 -12.67 -3.83 -21.01
CA PHE A 123 -13.88 -3.60 -21.80
C PHE A 123 -14.12 -2.12 -22.03
#